data_AF-A0A6I9WHZ8-F1
#
_entry.id   AF-A0A6I9WHZ8-F1
#
_cell.length_a   1.000
_cell.length_b   1.000
_cell.length_c   1.000
_cell.angle_alpha   90.00
_cell.angle_beta   90.00
_cell.angle_gamma   90.00
#
_symmetry.space_group_name_H-M   'P 1'
#
loop_
_entity.id
_entity.type
_entity.pdbx_description
1 polymer ?
#
loop_
_entity_poly.entity_id
_entity_poly.type
_entity_poly.pdbx_seq_one_letter_code
_entity_poly.pdbx_strand_id
1 'polypeptide(L)'
;MAAPETIQVSSLPLPPVQYINLYTDDNVRRGRAPRPPPPIHDSYSMFGNVFNADDTIIRPLEAQGIKRLYPQHFDRRRELKKLNHSLLVNFLDLIDLLVRCPDSPRRAEKVEDLSLLFIHIHHLLNEFRPHQARETLRVMMELQRRQRHETAQRFQKHLEKVQEILQHALQMLPDTSELDSKLAINTDAMESVDNLGFEQQNQDPCSPSDRIMCKVIDDMLSSNGLF
;
A
#
# COMPACT_ATOMS: atom_id res chain seq x y z
N MET A 1 2.64 34.67 -51.19
CA MET A 1 3.77 34.20 -50.38
C MET A 1 3.19 33.40 -49.23
N ALA A 2 3.25 32.07 -49.28
CA ALA A 2 2.82 31.22 -48.17
C ALA A 2 4.01 31.02 -47.23
N ALA A 3 3.83 31.29 -45.94
CA ALA A 3 4.85 31.13 -44.92
C ALA A 3 5.20 29.64 -44.73
N PRO A 4 6.47 29.28 -44.46
CA PRO A 4 6.84 27.90 -44.20
C PRO A 4 6.26 27.45 -42.86
N GLU A 5 5.50 26.36 -42.88
CA GLU A 5 4.98 25.72 -41.68
C GLU A 5 6.14 25.28 -40.79
N THR A 6 6.17 25.76 -39.55
CA THR A 6 7.16 25.39 -38.56
C THR A 6 7.00 23.90 -38.23
N ILE A 7 7.94 23.08 -38.68
CA ILE A 7 7.99 21.65 -38.34
C ILE A 7 8.16 21.55 -36.82
N GLN A 8 7.08 21.21 -36.13
CA GLN A 8 7.12 20.88 -34.70
C GLN A 8 7.85 19.55 -34.54
N VAL A 9 9.15 19.63 -34.23
CA VAL A 9 9.95 18.45 -33.86
C VAL A 9 9.69 18.19 -32.37
N SER A 10 9.01 17.09 -32.06
CA SER A 10 8.81 16.65 -30.68
C SER A 10 10.17 16.35 -30.02
N SER A 11 10.37 16.85 -28.80
CA SER A 11 11.58 16.67 -28.01
C SER A 11 11.66 15.32 -27.30
N LEU A 12 10.60 14.51 -27.37
CA LEU A 12 10.51 13.20 -26.75
C LEU A 12 10.80 12.08 -27.76
N PRO A 13 11.45 10.99 -27.35
CA PRO A 13 11.71 9.87 -28.23
C PRO A 13 10.38 9.28 -28.73
N LEU A 14 10.36 8.88 -30.00
CA LEU A 14 9.22 8.16 -30.55
C LEU A 14 8.99 6.87 -29.76
N PRO A 15 7.73 6.46 -29.57
CA PRO A 15 7.43 5.22 -28.89
C PRO A 15 8.06 4.04 -29.63
N PRO A 16 8.40 2.93 -28.95
CA PRO A 16 9.06 1.78 -29.56
C PRO A 16 8.27 1.16 -30.73
N VAL A 17 8.59 1.57 -31.96
CA VAL A 17 7.86 1.19 -33.18
C VAL A 17 7.82 -0.33 -33.42
N GLN A 18 8.80 -1.06 -32.88
CA GLN A 18 8.88 -2.52 -32.91
C GLN A 18 7.69 -3.20 -32.22
N TYR A 19 7.12 -2.56 -31.19
CA TYR A 19 6.03 -3.13 -30.40
C TYR A 19 4.66 -2.60 -30.84
N ILE A 20 4.55 -1.33 -31.24
CA ILE A 20 3.26 -0.67 -31.53
C ILE A 20 2.47 -1.40 -32.61
N ASN A 21 3.15 -1.82 -33.69
CA ASN A 21 2.51 -2.50 -34.82
C ASN A 21 1.92 -3.88 -34.45
N LEU A 22 2.31 -4.45 -33.31
CA LEU A 22 1.84 -5.75 -32.84
C LEU A 22 0.52 -5.63 -32.05
N TYR A 23 0.17 -4.44 -31.55
CA TYR A 23 -1.04 -4.17 -30.74
C TYR A 23 -2.17 -3.56 -31.59
N THR A 24 -2.63 -4.28 -32.62
CA THR A 24 -3.85 -3.92 -33.38
C THR A 24 -5.09 -4.57 -32.77
N ASP A 25 -6.27 -4.00 -32.98
CA ASP A 25 -7.55 -4.53 -32.45
C ASP A 25 -7.80 -5.99 -32.84
N ASP A 26 -7.43 -6.38 -34.07
CA ASP A 26 -7.55 -7.76 -34.55
C ASP A 26 -6.56 -8.70 -33.85
N ASN A 27 -5.31 -8.27 -33.63
CA ASN A 27 -4.32 -9.06 -32.89
C ASN A 27 -4.67 -9.23 -31.43
N VAL A 28 -5.22 -8.20 -30.78
CA VAL A 28 -5.69 -8.27 -29.39
C VAL A 28 -6.89 -9.21 -29.28
N ARG A 29 -7.88 -9.07 -30.16
CA ARG A 29 -9.07 -9.96 -30.19
C ARG A 29 -8.70 -11.43 -30.41
N ARG A 30 -7.67 -11.68 -31.22
CA ARG A 30 -7.17 -13.03 -31.52
C ARG A 30 -6.10 -13.53 -30.53
N GLY A 31 -5.78 -12.75 -29.48
CA GLY A 31 -4.77 -13.12 -28.49
C GLY A 31 -3.34 -13.25 -29.03
N ARG A 32 -3.05 -12.65 -30.20
CA ARG A 32 -1.73 -12.67 -30.86
C ARG A 32 -0.83 -11.50 -30.44
N ALA A 33 -1.36 -10.55 -29.68
CA ALA A 33 -0.55 -9.48 -29.10
C ALA A 33 0.50 -10.09 -28.14
N PRO A 34 1.78 -9.69 -28.25
CA PRO A 34 2.84 -10.22 -27.41
C PRO A 34 2.55 -9.91 -25.93
N ARG A 35 2.79 -10.89 -25.07
CA ARG A 35 2.75 -10.69 -23.62
C ARG A 35 3.96 -9.87 -23.18
N PRO A 36 3.88 -9.14 -22.05
CA PRO A 36 5.05 -8.49 -21.47
C PRO A 36 6.21 -9.49 -21.31
N PRO A 37 7.47 -9.05 -21.49
CA PRO A 37 8.61 -9.91 -21.24
C PRO A 37 8.58 -10.41 -19.78
N PRO A 38 9.05 -11.65 -19.52
CA PRO A 38 9.12 -12.17 -18.16
C PRO A 38 10.03 -11.26 -17.29
N PRO A 39 9.76 -11.15 -15.98
CA PRO A 39 10.65 -10.45 -15.06
C PRO A 39 12.08 -10.98 -15.19
N ILE A 40 13.05 -10.08 -15.23
CA ILE A 40 14.46 -10.45 -15.23
C ILE A 40 14.79 -10.89 -13.80
N HIS A 41 15.23 -12.15 -13.64
CA HIS A 41 15.67 -12.70 -12.36
C HIS A 41 17.17 -12.50 -12.10
N ASP A 42 17.91 -12.02 -13.10
CA ASP A 42 19.34 -11.75 -13.00
C ASP A 42 19.61 -10.27 -12.61
N SER A 43 20.62 -9.67 -13.22
CA SER A 43 20.98 -8.28 -13.03
C SER A 43 20.37 -7.37 -14.11
N TYR A 44 20.01 -6.15 -13.73
CA TYR A 44 19.55 -5.11 -14.65
C TYR A 44 20.31 -3.80 -14.42
N SER A 45 20.55 -3.03 -15.48
CA SER A 45 21.14 -1.70 -15.36
C SER A 45 20.05 -0.64 -15.27
N MET A 46 20.14 0.22 -14.27
CA MET A 46 19.24 1.35 -14.08
C MET A 46 20.06 2.59 -13.69
N PHE A 47 19.95 3.65 -14.48
CA PHE A 47 20.71 4.90 -14.33
C PHE A 47 22.23 4.70 -14.19
N GLY A 48 22.79 3.78 -14.98
CA GLY A 48 24.22 3.47 -14.98
C GLY A 48 24.69 2.56 -13.84
N ASN A 49 23.79 2.14 -12.95
CA ASN A 49 24.10 1.19 -11.88
C ASN A 49 23.57 -0.20 -12.23
N VAL A 50 24.37 -1.24 -11.98
CA VAL A 50 23.93 -2.64 -12.10
C VAL A 50 23.29 -3.06 -10.79
N PHE A 51 22.04 -3.51 -10.86
CA PHE A 51 21.24 -4.06 -9.76
C PHE A 51 21.09 -5.56 -9.96
N ASN A 52 21.13 -6.35 -8.89
CA ASN A 52 20.83 -7.78 -8.92
C ASN A 52 19.44 -8.00 -8.34
N ALA A 53 18.65 -8.92 -8.90
CA ALA A 53 17.30 -9.20 -8.39
C ALA A 53 17.29 -9.73 -6.94
N ASP A 54 18.36 -10.42 -6.53
CA ASP A 54 18.50 -11.00 -5.18
C ASP A 54 19.15 -10.05 -4.16
N ASP A 55 19.65 -8.88 -4.58
CA ASP A 55 20.25 -7.93 -3.66
C ASP A 55 19.17 -7.43 -2.68
N THR A 56 19.51 -7.39 -1.39
CA THR A 56 18.71 -6.64 -0.42
C THR A 56 18.52 -5.21 -0.95
N ILE A 57 17.30 -4.69 -0.90
CA ILE A 57 16.92 -3.34 -1.39
C ILE A 57 17.93 -2.27 -0.93
N ILE A 58 18.54 -2.48 0.23
CA ILE A 58 19.60 -1.66 0.78
C ILE A 58 20.89 -2.47 0.73
N ARG A 59 21.87 -2.02 -0.07
CA ARG A 59 23.18 -2.64 -0.12
C ARG A 59 23.93 -2.45 1.20
N PRO A 60 24.55 -3.51 1.76
CA PRO A 60 25.41 -3.39 2.94
C PRO A 60 26.58 -2.42 2.68
N LEU A 61 27.02 -1.70 3.72
CA LEU A 61 28.18 -0.82 3.65
C LEU A 61 29.45 -1.59 3.27
N GLU A 62 29.56 -2.83 3.72
CA GLU A 62 30.68 -3.73 3.47
C GLU A 62 30.81 -4.10 1.99
N ALA A 63 29.68 -4.22 1.28
CA ALA A 63 29.65 -4.46 -0.17
C ALA A 63 30.15 -3.24 -0.98
N GLN A 64 30.19 -2.06 -0.35
CA GLN A 64 30.75 -0.83 -0.92
C GLN A 64 32.19 -0.58 -0.46
N GLY A 65 32.80 -1.53 0.26
CA GLY A 65 34.15 -1.39 0.83
C GLY A 65 34.23 -0.45 2.03
N ILE A 66 33.08 -0.06 2.61
CA ILE A 66 33.01 0.87 3.74
C ILE A 66 32.95 0.07 5.04
N LYS A 67 33.95 0.26 5.90
CA LYS A 67 33.97 -0.38 7.23
C LYS A 67 32.89 0.24 8.11
N ARG A 68 31.98 -0.60 8.61
CA ARG A 68 30.90 -0.20 9.51
C ARG A 68 31.46 0.41 10.81
N LEU A 69 30.93 1.59 11.17
CA LEU A 69 31.30 2.32 12.39
C LEU A 69 30.56 1.84 13.66
N TYR A 70 29.57 0.94 13.53
CA TYR A 70 28.72 0.49 14.63
C TYR A 70 28.55 -1.05 14.63
N PRO A 71 28.30 -1.68 15.79
CA PRO A 71 28.18 -3.13 15.92
C PRO A 71 26.92 -3.68 15.22
N GLN A 72 26.89 -4.97 14.93
CA GLN A 72 25.80 -5.61 14.16
C GLN A 72 24.46 -5.68 14.93
N HIS A 73 24.52 -5.77 16.26
CA HIS A 73 23.36 -5.65 17.15
C HIS A 73 23.41 -4.34 17.90
N PHE A 74 22.47 -3.45 17.62
CA PHE A 74 22.45 -2.10 18.19
C PHE A 74 21.05 -1.51 18.16
N ASP A 75 20.83 -0.52 19.03
CA ASP A 75 19.65 0.33 18.95
C ASP A 75 19.87 1.41 17.89
N ARG A 76 19.15 1.28 16.77
CA ARG A 76 19.22 2.20 15.63
C ARG A 76 19.01 3.66 16.03
N ARG A 77 18.10 3.93 16.98
CA ARG A 77 17.84 5.30 17.44
C ARG A 77 19.02 5.87 18.20
N ARG A 78 19.66 5.05 19.04
CA ARG A 78 20.82 5.46 19.84
C ARG A 78 22.04 5.69 18.96
N GLU A 79 22.30 4.81 18.01
CA GLU A 79 23.44 4.97 17.09
C GLU A 79 23.25 6.16 16.13
N LEU A 80 22.05 6.40 15.62
CA LEU A 80 21.76 7.59 14.82
C LEU A 80 22.04 8.88 15.60
N LYS A 81 21.65 8.93 16.89
CA LYS A 81 21.96 10.08 17.76
C LYS A 81 23.45 10.27 17.98
N LYS A 82 24.20 9.18 18.19
CA LYS A 82 25.67 9.24 18.35
C LYS A 82 26.33 9.74 17.07
N LEU A 83 25.95 9.21 15.90
CA LEU A 83 26.48 9.66 14.61
C LEU A 83 26.15 11.14 14.36
N ASN A 84 24.94 11.60 14.71
CA ASN A 84 24.57 13.00 14.57
C ASN A 84 25.39 13.92 15.51
N HIS A 85 25.65 13.48 16.73
CA HIS A 85 26.54 14.22 17.64
C HIS A 85 27.98 14.25 17.11
N SER A 86 28.48 13.11 16.61
CA SER A 86 29.82 13.03 16.00
C SER A 86 29.95 13.91 14.76
N LEU A 87 28.88 14.00 13.95
CA LEU A 87 28.82 14.89 12.78
C LEU A 87 28.94 16.36 13.20
N LEU A 88 28.20 16.76 14.23
CA LEU A 88 28.25 18.13 14.74
C LEU A 88 29.65 18.48 15.26
N VAL A 89 30.25 17.62 16.08
CA VAL A 89 31.60 17.86 16.61
C VAL A 89 32.63 17.94 15.49
N ASN A 90 32.58 17.03 14.52
CA ASN A 90 33.53 17.03 13.40
C ASN A 90 33.37 18.29 12.51
N PHE A 91 32.13 18.79 12.35
CA PHE A 91 31.88 20.05 11.66
C PHE A 91 32.44 21.27 12.42
N LEU A 92 32.32 21.30 13.75
CA LEU A 92 32.93 22.36 14.56
C LEU A 92 34.46 22.32 14.51
N ASP A 93 35.06 21.12 14.55
CA ASP A 93 36.51 20.95 14.35
C ASP A 93 36.96 21.47 12.99
N LEU A 94 36.18 21.20 11.93
CA LEU A 94 36.47 21.71 10.59
C LEU A 94 36.42 23.24 10.56
N ILE A 95 35.44 23.87 11.21
CA ILE A 95 35.37 25.34 11.31
C ILE A 95 36.60 25.88 12.06
N ASP A 96 36.95 25.32 13.21
CA ASP A 96 38.11 25.78 13.99
C ASP A 96 39.42 25.62 13.19
N LEU A 97 39.56 24.51 12.44
CA LEU A 97 40.67 24.30 11.53
C LEU A 97 40.73 25.35 10.41
N LEU A 98 39.59 25.69 9.80
CA LEU A 98 39.52 26.72 8.75
C LEU A 98 39.87 28.11 9.27
N VAL A 99 39.52 28.43 10.52
CA VAL A 99 39.85 29.72 11.16
C VAL A 99 41.34 29.80 11.49
N ARG A 100 41.95 28.71 11.97
CA ARG A 100 43.36 28.70 12.41
C ARG A 100 44.35 28.48 11.28
N CYS A 101 44.10 27.49 10.44
CA CYS A 101 45.04 27.01 9.41
C CYS A 101 44.29 26.52 8.15
N PRO A 102 43.77 27.44 7.31
CA PRO A 102 42.91 27.09 6.17
C PRO A 102 43.60 26.21 5.10
N ASP A 103 44.92 26.34 4.93
CA ASP A 103 45.70 25.60 3.93
C ASP A 103 46.22 24.24 4.41
N SER A 104 45.85 23.82 5.62
CA SER A 104 46.26 22.53 6.16
C SER A 104 45.65 21.37 5.37
N PRO A 105 46.42 20.32 5.03
CA PRO A 105 45.88 19.10 4.40
C PRO A 105 44.84 18.39 5.27
N ARG A 106 44.86 18.63 6.59
CA ARG A 106 43.85 18.14 7.55
C ARG A 106 42.42 18.56 7.22
N ARG A 107 42.24 19.62 6.42
CA ARG A 107 40.92 20.03 5.93
C ARG A 107 40.29 18.94 5.08
N ALA A 108 41.07 18.35 4.17
CA ALA A 108 40.58 17.28 3.30
C ALA A 108 40.19 16.04 4.12
N GLU A 109 41.02 15.65 5.09
CA GLU A 109 40.73 14.54 6.02
C GLU A 109 39.41 14.76 6.77
N LYS A 110 39.18 15.96 7.31
CA LYS A 110 37.91 16.29 8.01
C LYS A 110 36.70 16.27 7.08
N VAL A 111 36.86 16.70 5.83
CA VAL A 111 35.77 16.62 4.83
C VAL A 111 35.46 15.16 4.45
N GLU A 112 36.47 14.31 4.35
CA GLU A 112 36.30 12.86 4.14
C GLU A 112 35.60 12.20 5.34
N ASP A 113 35.99 12.53 6.58
CA ASP A 113 35.31 12.07 7.80
C ASP A 113 33.83 12.44 7.81
N LEU A 114 33.49 13.69 7.47
CA LEU A 114 32.10 14.15 7.37
C LEU A 114 31.33 13.37 6.30
N SER A 115 31.95 13.16 5.14
CA SER A 115 31.35 12.39 4.04
C SER A 115 31.04 10.95 4.48
N LEU A 116 31.98 10.34 5.20
CA LEU A 116 31.81 9.01 5.77
C LEU A 116 30.66 8.96 6.79
N LEU A 117 30.57 9.96 7.68
CA LEU A 117 29.48 10.06 8.66
C LEU A 117 28.12 10.19 7.98
N PHE A 118 28.00 10.99 6.91
CA PHE A 118 26.76 11.10 6.14
C PHE A 118 26.36 9.78 5.49
N ILE A 119 27.30 9.06 4.87
CA ILE A 119 27.02 7.75 4.27
C ILE A 119 26.45 6.78 5.31
N HIS A 120 27.06 6.73 6.50
CA HIS A 120 26.58 5.88 7.59
C HIS A 120 25.19 6.27 8.10
N ILE A 121 24.91 7.57 8.25
CA ILE A 121 23.59 8.07 8.64
C ILE A 121 22.54 7.69 7.59
N HIS A 122 22.83 7.90 6.30
CA HIS A 122 21.92 7.55 5.22
C HIS A 122 21.63 6.06 5.17
N HIS A 123 22.67 5.22 5.28
CA HIS A 123 22.50 3.78 5.30
C HIS A 123 21.61 3.35 6.48
N LEU A 124 21.86 3.88 7.68
CA LEU A 124 21.06 3.55 8.87
C LEU A 124 19.59 3.99 8.74
N LEU A 125 19.33 5.15 8.14
CA LEU A 125 17.98 5.61 7.84
C LEU A 125 17.30 4.71 6.80
N ASN A 126 18.05 4.28 5.78
CA ASN A 126 17.54 3.37 4.78
C ASN A 126 17.16 2.03 5.41
N GLU A 127 18.01 1.45 6.28
CA GLU A 127 17.71 0.22 7.05
C GLU A 127 16.41 0.35 7.87
N PHE A 128 16.01 1.56 8.26
CA PHE A 128 14.79 1.82 9.01
C PHE A 128 13.53 1.98 8.16
N ARG A 129 13.65 2.21 6.84
CA ARG A 129 12.51 2.42 5.92
C ARG A 129 11.47 1.27 5.94
N PRO A 130 11.86 -0.01 5.94
CA PRO A 130 10.88 -1.10 5.99
C PRO A 130 10.05 -1.10 7.28
N HIS A 131 10.68 -0.73 8.41
CA HIS A 131 9.96 -0.57 9.67
C HIS A 131 8.99 0.61 9.61
N GLN A 132 9.43 1.76 9.09
CA GLN A 132 8.57 2.93 8.88
C GLN A 132 7.34 2.58 8.03
N ALA A 133 7.54 1.87 6.91
CA ALA A 133 6.44 1.48 6.01
C ALA A 133 5.39 0.61 6.73
N ARG A 134 5.83 -0.34 7.57
CA ARG A 134 4.92 -1.17 8.38
C ARG A 134 4.12 -0.34 9.39
N GLU A 135 4.77 0.58 10.09
CA GLU A 135 4.06 1.45 11.04
C GLU A 135 3.07 2.39 10.33
N THR A 136 3.44 2.93 9.15
CA THR A 136 2.53 3.72 8.33
C THR A 136 1.31 2.90 7.88
N LEU A 137 1.53 1.66 7.43
CA LEU A 137 0.44 0.75 7.05
C LEU A 137 -0.49 0.47 8.23
N ARG A 138 0.07 0.21 9.41
CA ARG A 138 -0.70 -0.01 10.64
C ARG A 138 -1.61 1.19 10.94
N VAL A 139 -1.05 2.40 10.97
CA VAL A 139 -1.81 3.63 11.24
C VAL A 139 -2.92 3.83 10.19
N MET A 140 -2.62 3.55 8.92
CA MET A 140 -3.61 3.61 7.84
C MET A 140 -4.76 2.62 8.05
N MET A 141 -4.47 1.37 8.43
CA MET A 141 -5.49 0.36 8.71
C MET A 141 -6.34 0.71 9.94
N GLU A 142 -5.72 1.27 10.99
CA GLU A 142 -6.43 1.76 12.17
C GLU A 142 -7.40 2.90 11.81
N LEU A 143 -6.98 3.83 10.94
CA LEU A 143 -7.83 4.89 10.42
C LEU A 143 -9.01 4.34 9.62
N GLN A 144 -8.77 3.39 8.71
CA GLN A 144 -9.83 2.76 7.92
C GLN A 144 -10.85 2.04 8.82
N ARG A 145 -10.37 1.30 9.84
CA ARG A 145 -11.23 0.64 10.82
C ARG A 145 -12.12 1.66 11.53
N ARG A 146 -11.55 2.78 11.99
CA ARG A 146 -12.32 3.86 12.65
C ARG A 146 -13.39 4.43 11.73
N GLN A 147 -13.04 4.75 10.49
CA GLN A 147 -13.98 5.29 9.50
C GLN A 147 -15.14 4.33 9.21
N ARG A 148 -14.86 3.02 9.04
CA ARG A 148 -15.92 2.00 8.86
C ARG A 148 -16.84 1.93 10.07
N HIS A 149 -16.28 1.96 11.28
CA HIS A 149 -17.07 1.92 12.51
C HIS A 149 -17.96 3.16 12.66
N GLU A 150 -17.41 4.36 12.44
CA GLU A 150 -18.19 5.61 12.47
C GLU A 150 -19.31 5.62 11.42
N THR A 151 -19.03 5.07 10.24
CA THR A 151 -20.02 4.96 9.15
C THR A 151 -21.14 3.99 9.53
N ALA A 152 -20.81 2.81 10.07
CA ALA A 152 -21.81 1.85 10.55
C ALA A 152 -22.69 2.44 11.67
N GLN A 153 -22.09 3.15 12.63
CA GLN A 153 -22.84 3.86 13.67
C GLN A 153 -23.78 4.92 13.11
N ARG A 154 -23.36 5.68 12.07
CA ARG A 154 -24.24 6.65 11.40
C ARG A 154 -25.41 5.97 10.69
N PHE A 155 -25.15 4.86 10.00
CA PHE A 155 -26.21 4.07 9.38
C PHE A 155 -27.21 3.55 10.40
N GLN A 156 -26.75 3.01 11.53
CA GLN A 156 -27.59 2.53 12.61
C GLN A 156 -28.51 3.64 13.15
N LYS A 157 -27.97 4.82 13.42
CA LYS A 157 -28.76 6.00 13.86
C LYS A 157 -29.80 6.43 12.83
N HIS A 158 -29.46 6.37 11.54
CA HIS A 158 -30.43 6.68 10.49
C HIS A 158 -31.54 5.64 10.41
N LEU A 159 -31.23 4.36 10.58
CA LEU A 159 -32.21 3.27 10.59
C LEU A 159 -33.18 3.40 11.76
N GLU A 160 -32.67 3.67 12.96
CA GLU A 160 -33.48 3.96 14.16
C GLU A 160 -34.46 5.11 13.90
N LYS A 161 -33.96 6.23 13.34
CA LYS A 161 -34.81 7.37 12.99
C LYS A 161 -35.88 7.04 11.95
N VAL A 162 -35.57 6.20 10.95
CA VAL A 162 -36.55 5.76 9.95
C VAL A 162 -37.61 4.86 10.60
N GLN A 163 -37.21 3.96 11.50
CA GLN A 163 -38.14 3.13 12.27
C GLN A 163 -39.08 3.97 13.14
N GLU A 164 -38.56 5.00 13.82
CA GLU A 164 -39.37 5.94 14.60
C GLU A 164 -40.42 6.65 13.72
N ILE A 165 -40.01 7.12 12.53
CA ILE A 165 -40.92 7.78 11.58
C ILE A 165 -42.01 6.80 11.09
N LEU A 166 -41.63 5.56 10.75
CA LEU A 166 -42.57 4.51 10.32
C LEU A 166 -43.57 4.18 11.43
N GLN A 167 -43.10 4.01 12.67
CA GLN A 167 -43.95 3.70 13.81
C GLN A 167 -44.92 4.84 14.11
N HIS A 168 -44.45 6.09 14.04
CA HIS A 168 -45.30 7.27 14.16
C HIS A 168 -46.34 7.34 13.02
N ALA A 169 -45.95 7.07 11.77
CA ALA A 169 -46.88 7.06 10.64
C ALA A 169 -47.96 5.98 10.79
N LEU A 170 -47.59 4.78 11.26
CA LEU A 170 -48.53 3.70 11.55
C LEU A 170 -49.52 4.06 12.66
N GLN A 171 -49.07 4.73 13.72
CA GLN A 171 -49.94 5.22 14.81
C GLN A 171 -50.92 6.31 14.36
N MET A 172 -50.57 7.06 13.31
CA MET A 172 -51.41 8.12 12.75
C MET A 172 -52.43 7.60 11.73
N LEU A 173 -52.35 6.32 11.33
CA LEU A 173 -53.38 5.71 10.49
C LEU A 173 -54.65 5.48 11.33
N PRO A 174 -55.84 5.75 10.79
CA PRO A 174 -57.10 5.47 11.49
C PRO A 174 -57.24 3.96 11.71
N ASP A 175 -57.83 3.57 12.85
CA ASP A 175 -58.12 2.17 13.15
C ASP A 175 -58.91 1.54 12.00
N THR A 176 -58.46 0.38 11.52
CA THR A 176 -59.11 -0.38 10.45
C THR A 176 -60.54 -0.84 10.81
N SER A 177 -61.02 -0.52 12.01
CA SER A 177 -62.41 -0.65 12.43
C SER A 177 -63.39 0.23 11.62
N GLU A 178 -62.92 1.25 10.91
CA GLU A 178 -63.79 2.15 10.13
C GLU A 178 -63.62 2.02 8.59
N LEU A 179 -62.76 1.12 8.10
CA LEU A 179 -62.61 0.87 6.65
C LEU A 179 -63.43 -0.35 6.24
N ASP A 180 -64.55 -0.10 5.55
CA ASP A 180 -65.51 -1.08 5.07
C ASP A 180 -64.88 -2.38 4.50
N SER A 181 -65.38 -3.50 5.00
CA SER A 181 -64.91 -4.90 4.85
C SER A 181 -64.92 -5.51 3.44
N LYS A 182 -64.45 -4.81 2.39
CA LYS A 182 -64.50 -5.32 1.00
C LYS A 182 -63.17 -5.46 0.25
N LEU A 183 -62.02 -5.23 0.89
CA LEU A 183 -60.69 -5.39 0.25
C LEU A 183 -59.68 -6.23 1.06
N ALA A 184 -60.13 -7.19 1.86
CA ALA A 184 -59.23 -8.12 2.53
C ALA A 184 -58.54 -9.06 1.50
N ILE A 185 -57.29 -8.75 1.15
CA ILE A 185 -56.38 -9.69 0.49
C ILE A 185 -55.88 -10.64 1.58
N ASN A 186 -56.09 -11.94 1.37
CA ASN A 186 -55.80 -13.00 2.33
C ASN A 186 -54.28 -13.20 2.50
N THR A 187 -53.70 -12.65 3.57
CA THR A 187 -52.27 -12.72 3.90
C THR A 187 -51.85 -14.04 4.58
N ASP A 188 -52.81 -14.88 4.98
CA ASP A 188 -52.55 -16.12 5.72
C ASP A 188 -51.77 -17.19 4.91
N ALA A 189 -51.59 -16.99 3.61
CA ALA A 189 -50.78 -17.88 2.78
C ALA A 189 -49.26 -17.65 2.92
N MET A 190 -48.80 -16.55 3.51
CA MET A 190 -47.36 -16.21 3.55
C MET A 190 -46.66 -16.53 4.87
N GLU A 191 -47.40 -16.74 5.97
CA GLU A 191 -46.83 -17.03 7.29
C GLU A 191 -46.50 -18.52 7.54
N SER A 192 -46.84 -19.41 6.59
CA SER A 192 -46.67 -20.87 6.78
C SER A 192 -45.29 -21.43 6.45
N VAL A 193 -44.31 -20.59 6.08
CA VAL A 193 -42.96 -21.08 5.67
C VAL A 193 -41.88 -20.90 6.75
N ASP A 194 -42.06 -19.98 7.71
CA ASP A 194 -40.97 -19.63 8.65
C ASP A 194 -40.95 -20.42 9.96
N ASN A 195 -41.89 -21.35 10.18
CA ASN A 195 -42.06 -22.00 11.49
C ASN A 195 -41.77 -23.51 11.51
N LEU A 196 -40.70 -23.94 10.82
CA LEU A 196 -40.11 -25.27 11.00
C LEU A 196 -38.63 -25.14 11.37
N GLY A 197 -38.33 -25.28 12.67
CA GLY A 197 -37.07 -25.84 13.13
C GLY A 197 -36.10 -24.93 13.90
N PHE A 198 -36.51 -24.37 15.04
CA PHE A 198 -35.57 -24.05 16.11
C PHE A 198 -35.25 -25.34 16.89
N GLU A 199 -34.31 -26.13 16.38
CA GLU A 199 -33.57 -27.08 17.20
C GLU A 199 -32.12 -26.62 17.39
N GLN A 200 -31.71 -26.75 18.63
CA GLN A 200 -30.56 -26.14 19.26
C GLN A 200 -29.28 -26.90 18.91
N GLN A 201 -28.48 -26.38 17.99
CA GLN A 201 -27.09 -26.80 17.80
C GLN A 201 -26.20 -25.56 17.65
N ASN A 202 -25.08 -25.56 18.39
CA ASN A 202 -24.02 -24.55 18.40
C ASN A 202 -23.85 -23.90 17.01
N GLN A 203 -24.24 -22.62 16.87
CA GLN A 203 -24.04 -21.86 15.65
C GLN A 203 -22.54 -21.60 15.45
N ASP A 204 -21.93 -22.47 14.66
CA ASP A 204 -20.69 -22.20 13.95
C ASP A 204 -20.87 -20.86 13.20
N PRO A 205 -20.05 -19.81 13.45
CA PRO A 205 -20.27 -18.45 12.93
C PRO A 205 -20.09 -18.30 11.41
N CYS A 206 -20.00 -19.41 10.68
CA CYS A 206 -19.69 -19.47 9.27
C CYS A 206 -20.93 -19.97 8.51
N SER A 207 -21.51 -19.13 7.65
CA SER A 207 -22.66 -19.54 6.85
C SER A 207 -22.28 -20.66 5.86
N PRO A 208 -23.23 -21.50 5.42
CA PRO A 208 -22.94 -22.51 4.40
C PRO A 208 -22.32 -21.94 3.12
N SER A 209 -22.70 -20.70 2.77
CA SER A 209 -22.13 -19.95 1.65
C SER A 209 -20.66 -19.60 1.87
N ASP A 210 -20.28 -19.24 3.10
CA ASP A 210 -18.90 -18.91 3.47
C ASP A 210 -18.00 -20.15 3.40
N ARG A 211 -18.50 -21.33 3.79
CA ARG A 211 -17.77 -22.61 3.64
C ARG A 211 -17.50 -22.96 2.18
N ILE A 212 -18.44 -22.68 1.28
CA ILE A 212 -18.25 -22.90 -0.16
C ILE A 212 -17.18 -21.94 -0.69
N MET A 213 -17.20 -20.66 -0.26
CA MET A 213 -16.18 -19.69 -0.66
C MET A 213 -14.78 -20.09 -0.18
N CYS A 214 -14.64 -20.53 1.07
CA CYS A 214 -13.37 -21.01 1.60
C CYS A 214 -12.85 -22.23 0.85
N LYS A 215 -13.71 -23.21 0.53
CA LYS A 215 -13.33 -24.37 -0.29
C LYS A 215 -12.84 -23.97 -1.68
N VAL A 216 -13.51 -23.02 -2.33
CA VAL A 216 -13.08 -22.53 -3.65
C VAL A 216 -11.72 -21.86 -3.57
N ILE A 217 -11.45 -21.09 -2.51
CA ILE A 217 -10.14 -20.46 -2.29
C ILE A 217 -9.06 -21.52 -2.04
N ASP A 218 -9.34 -22.52 -1.19
CA ASP A 218 -8.40 -23.62 -0.90
C ASP A 218 -8.10 -24.47 -2.14
N ASP A 219 -9.10 -24.75 -2.97
CA ASP A 219 -8.94 -25.47 -4.23
C ASP A 219 -8.15 -24.63 -5.26
N MET A 220 -8.33 -23.31 -5.29
CA MET A 220 -7.53 -22.43 -6.14
C MET A 220 -6.07 -22.35 -5.71
N LEU A 221 -5.80 -22.32 -4.40
CA LEU A 221 -4.45 -22.35 -3.84
C LEU A 221 -3.76 -23.71 -4.13
N SER A 222 -4.52 -24.80 -4.05
CA SER A 222 -4.05 -26.15 -4.37
C SER A 222 -3.77 -26.33 -5.87
N SER A 223 -4.60 -25.74 -6.74
CA SER A 223 -4.40 -25.81 -8.20
C SER A 223 -3.22 -24.98 -8.71
N ASN A 224 -2.81 -23.96 -7.96
CA ASN A 224 -1.73 -23.03 -8.33
C ASN A 224 -0.35 -23.41 -7.75
N GLY A 225 -0.21 -24.59 -7.13
CA GLY A 225 1.10 -25.17 -6.80
C GLY A 225 1.99 -24.27 -5.94
N LEU A 226 1.42 -23.63 -4.92
CA LEU A 226 2.19 -22.89 -3.89
C LEU A 226 2.21 -23.67 -2.57
N PHE A 227 2.59 -24.95 -2.65
CA PHE A 227 3.42 -25.70 -1.70
C PHE A 227 4.07 -26.87 -2.45
#